data_AF-A0A2V7XJY4-F1
#
_entry.id   AF-A0A2V7XJY4-F1
#
_cell.length_a   1.000
_cell.length_b   1.000
_cell.length_c   1.000
_cell.angle_alpha   90.00
_cell.angle_beta   90.00
_cell.angle_gamma   90.00
#
_symmetry.space_group_name_H-M   'P 1'
#
loop_
_entity.id
_entity.type
_entity.pdbx_description
1 polymer ?
#
loop_
_entity_poly.entity_id
_entity_poly.type
_entity_poly.pdbx_seq_one_letter_code
_entity_poly.pdbx_strand_id
1 'polypeptide(L)'
;MLAAFVLVAATAGTPDAIIEREVATTRAYDTLEYLTDNIGPRLSGSTNAAAAVRWATDSFEKWGISVSNEKIMVPHWVRGAEYGRLVSHRNQQIVLTALGGSVATPAKGITADVIEVNSYDELKSLGTKVKGKIVFYNNPMDMELVRAHRSSSAAAARAGRRNTAQ
;
A
#
# COMPACT_ATOMS: atom_id res chain seq x y z
N MET A 1 -12.63 -39.35 -48.87
CA MET A 1 -12.77 -37.90 -48.62
C MET A 1 -12.30 -37.64 -47.20
N LEU A 2 -11.04 -37.25 -47.01
CA LEU A 2 -10.48 -36.90 -45.70
C LEU A 2 -10.54 -35.37 -45.58
N ALA A 3 -11.31 -34.86 -44.63
CA ALA A 3 -11.34 -33.43 -44.32
C ALA A 3 -10.12 -33.09 -43.45
N ALA A 4 -9.24 -32.22 -43.96
CA ALA A 4 -8.09 -31.72 -43.23
C ALA A 4 -8.55 -30.69 -42.19
N PHE A 5 -8.39 -31.03 -40.91
CA PHE A 5 -8.51 -30.10 -39.79
C PHE A 5 -7.24 -29.23 -39.78
N VAL A 6 -7.34 -27.96 -40.15
CA VAL A 6 -6.24 -26.99 -40.03
C VAL A 6 -6.23 -26.48 -38.59
N LEU A 7 -5.22 -26.89 -37.84
CA LEU A 7 -4.90 -26.35 -36.52
C LEU A 7 -4.24 -24.97 -36.70
N VAL A 8 -4.95 -23.89 -36.39
CA VAL A 8 -4.34 -22.56 -36.31
C VAL A 8 -3.56 -22.49 -35.00
N ALA A 9 -2.25 -22.67 -35.09
CA ALA A 9 -1.34 -22.37 -33.99
C ALA A 9 -1.32 -20.84 -33.79
N ALA A 10 -1.71 -20.38 -32.60
CA ALA A 10 -1.53 -18.99 -32.20
C ALA A 10 -0.02 -18.66 -32.22
N THR A 11 0.43 -17.92 -33.23
CA THR A 11 1.81 -17.45 -33.29
C THR A 11 2.01 -16.39 -32.21
N ALA A 12 2.62 -16.77 -31.08
CA ALA A 12 3.21 -15.80 -30.18
C ALA A 12 4.22 -14.98 -31.00
N GLY A 13 3.96 -13.70 -31.21
CA GLY A 13 4.86 -12.80 -31.93
C GLY A 13 6.23 -12.74 -31.26
N THR A 14 7.23 -12.24 -31.98
CA THR A 14 8.52 -11.89 -31.37
C THR A 14 8.28 -10.87 -30.23
N PRO A 15 9.16 -10.80 -29.21
CA PRO A 15 9.00 -9.86 -28.10
C PRO A 15 8.74 -8.42 -28.56
N ASP A 16 9.44 -7.96 -29.60
CA ASP A 16 9.28 -6.61 -30.15
C ASP A 16 7.87 -6.40 -30.74
N ALA A 17 7.35 -7.38 -31.49
CA ALA A 17 6.01 -7.29 -32.07
C ALA A 17 4.89 -7.26 -31.00
N ILE A 18 5.10 -7.92 -29.86
CA ILE A 18 4.17 -7.85 -28.73
C ILE A 18 4.20 -6.46 -28.09
N ILE A 19 5.41 -5.92 -27.86
CA ILE A 19 5.57 -4.58 -27.27
C ILE A 19 4.92 -3.52 -28.17
N GLU A 20 5.22 -3.52 -29.47
CA GLU A 20 4.66 -2.57 -30.43
C GLU A 20 3.13 -2.62 -30.46
N ARG A 21 2.55 -3.83 -30.45
CA ARG A 21 1.10 -4.01 -30.40
C ARG A 21 0.50 -3.45 -29.12
N GLU A 22 1.02 -3.81 -27.96
CA GLU A 22 0.41 -3.42 -26.68
C GLU A 22 0.53 -1.92 -26.42
N VAL A 23 1.68 -1.30 -26.77
CA VAL A 23 1.87 0.16 -26.66
C VAL A 23 0.89 0.94 -27.55
N ALA A 24 0.45 0.35 -28.67
CA ALA A 24 -0.57 0.95 -29.53
C ALA A 24 -2.02 0.80 -29.01
N THR A 25 -2.25 0.07 -27.90
CA THR A 25 -3.59 -0.17 -27.35
C THR A 25 -3.78 0.43 -25.95
N THR A 26 -5.04 0.64 -25.55
CA THR A 26 -5.40 1.17 -24.22
C THR A 26 -5.64 0.10 -23.17
N ARG A 27 -5.52 -1.19 -23.51
CA ARG A 27 -5.96 -2.31 -22.66
C ARG A 27 -5.41 -2.28 -21.23
N ALA A 28 -4.15 -1.89 -21.07
CA ALA A 28 -3.51 -1.76 -19.77
C ALA A 28 -4.12 -0.62 -18.94
N TYR A 29 -4.44 0.51 -19.58
CA TYR A 29 -5.13 1.62 -18.93
C TYR A 29 -6.56 1.26 -18.58
N ASP A 30 -7.31 0.62 -19.48
CA ASP A 30 -8.70 0.20 -19.23
C ASP A 30 -8.79 -0.79 -18.04
N THR A 31 -7.80 -1.69 -17.95
CA THR A 31 -7.63 -2.61 -16.82
C THR A 31 -7.33 -1.86 -15.52
N LEU A 32 -6.42 -0.89 -15.57
CA LEU A 32 -6.05 -0.09 -14.40
C LEU A 32 -7.25 0.75 -13.92
N GLU A 33 -7.93 1.43 -14.84
CA GLU A 33 -9.12 2.24 -14.59
C GLU A 33 -10.18 1.42 -13.86
N TYR A 34 -10.53 0.24 -14.37
CA TYR A 34 -11.52 -0.61 -13.70
C TYR A 34 -11.08 -0.97 -12.27
N LEU A 35 -9.80 -1.32 -12.08
CA LEU A 35 -9.27 -1.65 -10.76
C LEU A 35 -9.26 -0.45 -9.80
N THR A 36 -9.03 0.77 -10.28
CA THR A 36 -8.94 1.97 -9.44
C THR A 36 -10.29 2.64 -9.20
N ASP A 37 -11.16 2.65 -10.21
CA ASP A 37 -12.36 3.48 -10.21
C ASP A 37 -13.59 2.66 -9.83
N ASN A 38 -13.66 1.40 -10.27
CA ASN A 38 -14.78 0.51 -9.93
C ASN A 38 -14.54 -0.28 -8.63
N ILE A 39 -13.31 -0.75 -8.37
CA ILE A 39 -12.99 -1.53 -7.16
C ILE A 39 -12.42 -0.63 -6.05
N GLY A 40 -11.49 0.27 -6.40
CA GLY A 40 -10.92 1.22 -5.45
C GLY A 40 -9.90 0.62 -4.48
N PRO A 41 -9.77 1.20 -3.26
CA PRO A 41 -8.77 0.82 -2.28
C PRO A 41 -8.92 -0.65 -1.86
N ARG A 42 -7.82 -1.40 -1.90
CA ARG A 42 -7.83 -2.86 -1.82
C ARG A 42 -6.76 -3.39 -0.87
N LEU A 43 -6.83 -2.93 0.38
CA LEU A 43 -5.99 -3.41 1.49
C LEU A 43 -6.23 -4.91 1.71
N SER A 44 -5.18 -5.68 1.98
CA SER A 44 -5.29 -7.12 2.27
C SER A 44 -6.33 -7.42 3.34
N GLY A 45 -7.17 -8.43 3.09
CA GLY A 45 -8.27 -8.81 3.98
C GLY A 45 -9.54 -7.97 3.83
N SER A 46 -9.52 -6.87 3.07
CA SER A 46 -10.73 -6.06 2.82
C SER A 46 -11.69 -6.72 1.81
N THR A 47 -12.94 -6.27 1.82
CA THR A 47 -13.96 -6.68 0.84
C THR A 47 -13.56 -6.36 -0.60
N ASN A 48 -12.90 -5.22 -0.80
CA ASN A 48 -12.43 -4.76 -2.11
C ASN A 48 -11.24 -5.58 -2.61
N ALA A 49 -10.33 -6.02 -1.72
CA ALA A 49 -9.28 -6.96 -2.11
C ALA A 49 -9.87 -8.30 -2.61
N ALA A 50 -10.90 -8.81 -1.93
CA ALA A 50 -11.61 -10.00 -2.40
C ALA A 50 -12.34 -9.77 -3.74
N ALA A 51 -12.90 -8.56 -3.95
CA ALA A 51 -13.49 -8.19 -5.23
C ALA A 51 -12.46 -8.10 -6.36
N ALA A 52 -11.27 -7.56 -6.10
CA ALA A 52 -10.16 -7.51 -7.06
C ALA A 52 -9.69 -8.91 -7.48
N VAL A 53 -9.59 -9.84 -6.53
CA VAL A 53 -9.25 -11.25 -6.83
C VAL A 53 -10.30 -11.87 -7.74
N ARG A 54 -11.59 -11.73 -7.41
CA ARG A 54 -12.68 -12.27 -8.25
C ARG A 54 -12.65 -11.68 -9.66
N TRP A 55 -12.53 -10.36 -9.76
CA TRP A 55 -12.46 -9.69 -11.06
C TRP A 55 -11.25 -10.17 -11.89
N ALA A 56 -10.09 -10.36 -11.26
CA ALA A 56 -8.90 -10.86 -11.94
C ALA A 56 -9.09 -12.30 -12.43
N THR A 57 -9.67 -13.17 -11.61
CA THR A 57 -10.02 -14.55 -12.01
C THR A 57 -10.95 -14.54 -13.22
N ASP A 58 -12.07 -13.82 -13.14
CA ASP A 58 -13.06 -13.74 -14.23
C ASP A 58 -12.45 -13.16 -15.52
N SER A 59 -11.55 -12.19 -15.39
CA SER A 59 -10.88 -11.56 -16.54
C SER A 59 -9.92 -12.53 -17.22
N PHE A 60 -9.14 -13.29 -16.45
CA PHE A 60 -8.25 -14.31 -17.01
C PHE A 60 -9.02 -15.43 -17.71
N GLU A 61 -10.13 -15.90 -17.13
CA GLU A 61 -11.00 -16.89 -17.78
C GLU A 61 -11.55 -16.37 -19.11
N LYS A 62 -12.04 -15.12 -19.16
CA LYS A 62 -12.52 -14.48 -20.39
C LYS A 62 -11.45 -14.31 -21.45
N TRP A 63 -10.19 -14.12 -21.05
CA TRP A 63 -9.05 -14.04 -21.96
C TRP A 63 -8.50 -15.40 -22.38
N GLY A 64 -9.10 -16.50 -21.91
CA GLY A 64 -8.66 -17.86 -22.22
C GLY A 64 -7.36 -18.25 -21.52
N ILE A 65 -7.02 -17.59 -20.40
CA ILE A 65 -5.82 -17.85 -19.61
C ILE A 65 -6.20 -18.79 -18.46
N SER A 66 -5.43 -19.87 -18.28
CA SER A 66 -5.62 -20.79 -17.15
C SER A 66 -5.32 -20.07 -15.83
N VAL A 67 -6.27 -20.08 -14.90
CA VAL A 67 -6.17 -19.40 -13.61
C VAL A 67 -6.46 -20.37 -12.46
N SER A 68 -5.73 -20.23 -11.35
CA SER A 68 -5.99 -20.89 -10.08
C SER A 68 -5.80 -19.92 -8.92
N ASN A 69 -6.67 -20.03 -7.92
CA ASN A 69 -6.64 -19.15 -6.75
C ASN A 69 -6.11 -19.91 -5.52
N GLU A 70 -5.03 -19.41 -4.93
CA GLU A 70 -4.41 -19.96 -3.74
C GLU A 70 -4.90 -19.26 -2.46
N LYS A 71 -5.29 -20.06 -1.46
CA LYS A 71 -5.78 -19.53 -0.19
C LYS A 71 -4.62 -19.12 0.71
N ILE A 72 -4.61 -17.86 1.14
CA ILE A 72 -3.64 -17.33 2.08
C ILE A 72 -4.32 -16.70 3.30
N MET A 73 -3.70 -16.83 4.46
CA MET A 73 -4.13 -16.16 5.69
C MET A 73 -3.50 -14.78 5.76
N VAL A 74 -4.33 -13.74 5.96
CA VAL A 74 -3.88 -12.34 6.05
C VAL A 74 -4.43 -11.69 7.31
N PRO A 75 -3.68 -10.78 7.95
CA PRO A 75 -4.20 -9.98 9.05
C PRO A 75 -5.31 -9.06 8.53
N HIS A 76 -6.42 -8.99 9.27
CA HIS A 76 -7.53 -8.10 8.98
C HIS A 76 -7.47 -6.88 9.90
N TRP A 77 -7.07 -5.74 9.34
CA TRP A 77 -7.05 -4.46 10.03
C TRP A 77 -8.03 -3.50 9.36
N VAL A 78 -8.96 -2.96 10.15
CA VAL A 78 -9.93 -1.96 9.70
C VAL A 78 -9.63 -0.66 10.42
N ARG A 79 -9.48 0.41 9.63
CA ARG A 79 -9.28 1.73 10.18
C ARG A 79 -10.56 2.23 10.84
N GLY A 80 -10.45 2.71 12.08
CA GLY A 80 -11.54 3.35 12.80
C GLY A 80 -11.59 4.86 12.61
N ALA A 81 -12.33 5.54 13.50
CA ALA A 81 -12.35 7.00 13.54
C ALA A 81 -10.99 7.57 13.97
N GLU A 82 -10.54 8.60 13.26
CA GLU A 82 -9.27 9.27 13.52
C GLU A 82 -9.44 10.78 13.50
N TYR A 83 -8.94 11.45 14.53
CA TYR A 83 -8.92 12.90 14.61
C TYR A 83 -7.83 13.33 15.58
N GLY A 84 -7.27 14.53 15.36
CA GLY A 84 -6.28 15.12 16.23
C GLY A 84 -6.35 16.64 16.18
N ARG A 85 -5.88 17.29 17.25
CA ARG A 85 -5.78 18.75 17.31
C ARG A 85 -4.61 19.18 18.19
N LEU A 86 -4.03 20.32 17.86
CA LEU A 86 -3.06 21.01 18.71
C LEU A 86 -3.82 21.83 19.75
N VAL A 87 -3.91 21.30 20.97
CA VAL A 87 -4.65 21.94 22.07
C VAL A 87 -4.02 23.27 22.48
N SER A 88 -2.69 23.35 22.47
CA SER A 88 -1.92 24.55 22.83
C SER A 88 -1.99 25.66 21.77
N HIS A 89 -2.47 25.38 20.57
CA HIS A 89 -2.54 26.34 19.47
C HIS A 89 -3.97 26.44 18.94
N ARG A 90 -4.82 27.20 19.64
CA ARG A 90 -6.21 27.52 19.23
C ARG A 90 -7.08 26.29 18.88
N ASN A 91 -6.79 25.12 19.45
CA ASN A 91 -7.45 23.86 19.07
C ASN A 91 -7.38 23.56 17.56
N GLN A 92 -6.28 23.93 16.91
CA GLN A 92 -6.05 23.70 15.48
C GLN A 92 -6.20 22.21 15.14
N GLN A 93 -7.13 21.87 14.26
CA GLN A 93 -7.25 20.51 13.75
C GLN A 93 -6.05 20.15 12.86
N ILE A 94 -5.59 18.92 12.97
CA ILE A 94 -4.51 18.37 12.15
C ILE A 94 -5.05 17.25 11.27
N VAL A 95 -4.61 17.23 10.01
CA VAL A 95 -4.86 16.11 9.11
C VAL A 95 -3.90 15.00 9.50
N LEU A 96 -4.44 13.84 9.86
CA LEU A 96 -3.66 12.69 10.26
C LEU A 96 -4.25 11.41 9.69
N THR A 97 -3.42 10.37 9.67
CA THR A 97 -3.82 9.02 9.31
C THR A 97 -3.16 8.05 10.29
N ALA A 98 -3.91 7.08 10.79
CA ALA A 98 -3.40 5.98 11.56
C ALA A 98 -2.46 5.14 10.67
N LEU A 99 -1.32 4.76 11.25
CA LEU A 99 -0.43 3.80 10.62
C LEU A 99 -1.11 2.42 10.60
N GLY A 100 -0.98 1.69 9.48
CA GLY A 100 -1.56 0.36 9.35
C GLY A 100 -1.09 -0.58 10.47
N GLY A 101 -2.03 -1.24 11.13
CA GLY A 101 -1.75 -2.11 12.28
C GLY A 101 -1.66 -1.41 13.64
N SER A 102 -1.83 -0.08 13.70
CA SER A 102 -1.89 0.65 14.98
C SER A 102 -3.15 0.26 15.78
N VAL A 103 -2.99 0.25 17.11
CA VAL A 103 -4.09 0.03 18.06
C VAL A 103 -4.87 1.32 18.30
N ALA A 104 -6.14 1.17 18.69
CA ALA A 104 -6.98 2.30 19.04
C ALA A 104 -6.50 3.00 20.32
N THR A 105 -6.69 4.32 20.37
CA THR A 105 -6.56 5.07 21.62
C THR A 105 -7.73 4.75 22.56
N PRO A 106 -7.58 4.95 23.89
CA PRO A 106 -8.71 4.82 24.82
C PRO A 106 -9.89 5.68 24.40
N ALA A 107 -11.12 5.29 24.77
CA ALA A 107 -12.34 5.99 24.38
C ALA A 107 -12.37 7.49 24.75
N LYS A 108 -11.65 7.88 25.82
CA LYS A 108 -11.52 9.29 26.24
C LYS A 108 -10.50 10.10 25.42
N GLY A 109 -9.81 9.47 24.47
CA GLY A 109 -8.67 10.02 23.74
C GLY A 109 -7.41 10.10 24.60
N ILE A 110 -6.33 10.60 23.98
CA ILE A 110 -5.05 10.88 24.65
C ILE A 110 -4.74 12.35 24.42
N THR A 111 -4.41 13.07 25.50
CA THR A 111 -3.84 14.43 25.43
C THR A 111 -2.53 14.39 26.20
N ALA A 112 -1.44 14.75 25.55
CA ALA A 112 -0.10 14.73 26.13
C ALA A 112 0.79 15.72 25.39
N ASP A 113 1.89 16.12 26.04
CA ASP A 113 2.91 16.93 25.39
C ASP A 113 3.54 16.16 24.23
N VAL A 114 3.90 16.90 23.19
CA VAL A 114 4.64 16.36 22.05
C VAL A 114 6.14 16.50 22.31
N ILE A 115 6.90 15.45 22.04
CA ILE A 115 8.36 15.48 21.99
C ILE A 115 8.82 15.13 20.58
N GLU A 116 9.60 16.03 19.98
CA GLU A 116 10.17 15.83 18.66
C GLU A 116 11.43 14.97 18.75
N VAL A 117 11.58 14.05 17.79
CA VAL A 117 12.80 13.25 17.58
C VAL A 117 13.08 13.12 16.08
N ASN A 118 14.35 13.11 15.72
CA ASN A 118 14.80 13.02 14.32
C ASN A 118 15.20 11.60 13.94
N SER A 119 15.47 10.72 14.91
CA SER A 119 15.88 9.33 14.65
C SER A 119 15.45 8.38 15.75
N TYR A 120 15.53 7.07 15.45
CA TYR A 120 15.31 6.04 16.48
C TYR A 120 16.38 6.07 17.58
N ASP A 121 17.61 6.50 17.27
CA ASP A 121 18.69 6.56 18.26
C ASP A 121 18.54 7.77 19.20
N GLU A 122 18.02 8.89 18.70
CA GLU A 122 17.59 10.01 19.54
C GLU A 122 16.45 9.59 20.48
N LEU A 123 15.47 8.82 19.97
CA LEU A 123 14.42 8.30 20.84
C LEU A 123 15.00 7.41 21.96
N LYS A 124 15.95 6.53 21.64
CA LYS A 124 16.60 5.66 22.64
C LYS A 124 17.35 6.48 23.69
N SER A 125 18.07 7.54 23.28
CA SER A 125 18.86 8.36 24.20
C SER A 125 18.00 9.15 25.19
N LEU A 126 16.76 9.49 24.82
CA LEU A 126 15.81 10.17 25.70
C LEU A 126 15.30 9.27 26.85
N GLY A 127 15.35 7.94 26.70
CA GLY A 127 15.04 6.98 27.76
C GLY A 127 13.69 7.21 28.43
N THR A 128 13.68 7.45 29.74
CA THR A 128 12.45 7.63 30.54
C THR A 128 11.74 8.95 30.30
N LYS A 129 12.38 9.94 29.67
CA LYS A 129 11.81 11.28 29.44
C LYS A 129 10.60 11.27 28.49
N VAL A 130 10.45 10.22 27.69
CA VAL A 130 9.33 10.07 26.73
C VAL A 130 8.08 9.48 27.35
N LYS A 131 8.15 8.96 28.59
CA LYS A 131 7.02 8.30 29.24
C LYS A 131 5.87 9.29 29.40
N GLY A 132 4.71 8.95 28.83
CA GLY A 132 3.51 9.76 28.89
C GLY A 132 3.45 10.93 27.89
N LYS A 133 4.39 11.00 26.93
CA LYS A 133 4.41 12.01 25.85
C LYS A 133 4.06 11.38 24.50
N ILE A 134 3.58 12.20 23.57
CA ILE A 134 3.40 11.81 22.16
C ILE A 134 4.72 12.07 21.43
N VAL A 135 5.34 11.02 20.90
CA VAL A 135 6.59 11.13 20.15
C VAL A 135 6.29 11.51 18.70
N PHE A 136 6.81 12.65 18.26
CA PHE A 136 6.73 13.12 16.88
C PHE A 136 8.07 12.88 16.18
N TYR A 137 8.06 11.97 15.21
CA TYR A 137 9.21 11.73 14.36
C TYR A 137 9.27 12.76 13.24
N ASN A 138 10.23 13.68 13.31
CA ASN A 138 10.49 14.68 12.28
C ASN A 138 11.71 14.31 11.43
N ASN A 139 11.69 13.12 10.84
CA ASN A 139 12.76 12.71 9.94
C ASN A 139 12.40 13.06 8.48
N PRO A 140 13.16 13.93 7.80
CA PRO A 140 12.91 14.23 6.40
C PRO A 140 13.15 12.99 5.53
N MET A 141 12.20 12.70 4.65
CA MET A 141 12.37 11.64 3.64
C MET A 141 13.41 12.04 2.60
N ASP A 142 14.18 11.06 2.12
CA ASP A 142 15.07 11.28 0.98
C ASP A 142 14.27 11.42 -0.32
N MET A 143 14.18 12.64 -0.84
CA MET A 143 13.36 12.93 -2.01
C MET A 143 13.89 12.32 -3.32
N GLU A 144 15.18 11.97 -3.40
CA GLU A 144 15.72 11.25 -4.56
C GLU A 144 15.17 9.83 -4.59
N LEU A 145 15.16 9.16 -3.43
CA LEU A 145 14.57 7.83 -3.30
C LEU A 145 13.05 7.85 -3.49
N VAL A 146 12.35 8.90 -3.06
CA VAL A 146 10.91 9.06 -3.35
C VAL A 146 10.65 9.12 -4.85
N ARG A 147 11.41 9.94 -5.59
CA ARG A 147 11.28 10.07 -7.06
C ARG A 147 11.63 8.76 -7.79
N ALA A 148 12.54 7.98 -7.23
CA ALA A 148 12.87 6.64 -7.72
C ALA A 148 11.82 5.57 -7.37
N HIS A 149 10.64 5.94 -6.85
CA HIS A 149 9.59 5.02 -6.38
C HIS A 149 10.04 4.10 -5.23
N ARG A 150 11.02 4.53 -4.43
CA ARG A 150 11.58 3.81 -3.28
C ARG A 150 11.22 4.49 -1.96
N SER A 151 9.94 4.81 -1.78
CA SER A 151 9.43 5.56 -0.62
C SER A 151 9.74 4.90 0.72
N SER A 152 9.64 3.57 0.82
CA SER A 152 10.00 2.84 2.05
C SER A 152 11.49 3.00 2.40
N SER A 153 12.37 3.01 1.40
CA SER A 153 13.80 3.27 1.61
C SER A 153 14.06 4.74 1.92
N ALA A 154 13.30 5.67 1.32
CA ALA A 154 13.42 7.10 1.57
C ALA A 154 13.16 7.48 3.03
N ALA A 155 12.19 6.82 3.67
CA ALA A 155 11.90 7.01 5.09
C ALA A 155 12.95 6.34 6.00
N ALA A 156 13.44 5.16 5.62
CA ALA A 156 14.37 4.37 6.44
C ALA A 156 15.84 4.83 6.38
N ALA A 157 16.26 5.44 5.26
CA ALA A 157 17.65 5.82 5.01
C ALA A 157 18.22 6.77 6.06
N ARG A 158 17.37 7.62 6.66
CA ARG A 158 17.78 8.63 7.64
C ARG A 158 17.26 8.39 9.06
N ALA A 159 16.22 7.57 9.23
CA ALA A 159 15.65 7.29 10.55
C ALA A 159 16.50 6.33 11.40
N GLY A 160 17.39 5.54 10.77
CA GLY A 160 18.02 4.36 11.36
C GLY A 160 17.12 3.13 11.23
N ARG A 161 17.69 1.92 11.10
CA ARG A 161 16.89 0.69 10.97
C ARG A 161 16.11 0.43 12.25
N ARG A 162 14.81 0.14 12.13
CA ARG A 162 14.04 -0.51 13.19
C ARG A 162 14.59 -1.93 13.33
N ASN A 163 15.46 -2.19 14.31
CA ASN A 163 15.84 -3.55 14.68
C ASN A 163 14.60 -4.24 15.28
N THR A 164 13.82 -4.92 14.44
CA THR A 164 12.78 -5.84 14.91
C THR A 164 13.44 -7.17 15.25
N ALA A 165 14.06 -7.21 16.42
CA ALA A 165 14.35 -8.45 17.14
C ALA A 165 13.56 -8.39 18.45
N GLN A 166 12.30 -8.79 18.37
CA GLN A 166 11.45 -9.24 19.48
C GLN A 166 10.25 -9.96 18.90
#